data_AF-B9MXY0-F1
#
_entry.id   AF-B9MXY0-F1
#
_cell.length_a   1.000
_cell.length_b   1.000
_cell.length_c   1.000
_cell.angle_alpha   90.00
_cell.angle_beta   90.00
_cell.angle_gamma   90.00
#
_symmetry.space_group_name_H-M   'P 1'
#
loop_
_entity.id
_entity.type
_entity.pdbx_description
1 polymer ?
#
loop_
_entity_poly.entity_id
_entity_poly.type
_entity_poly.pdbx_seq_one_letter_code
_entity_poly.pdbx_strand_id
1 'polypeptide(L)'
;MKVIIVAGAREFLLEIGLQDPVLDIKRRIQQLVGVPVTAQILAVSGWELVDGLDMEDYPIVIDGTRIELTIKPMMPAFSSYCGMIQIIVKFSARQINIEVDRTDTVRSLKEKIHIFDGTPIKRMSLFFSGVELDEDFRNLSEYGIHEFSEIVVFLKTMTRIRDDPPSRKLSIVVQTSSCLLNAACIPLEMKDSSTVNDMRQLLLSRKILPQDDYLFIHKQRIMRDSCSLRWHGVDNGDSLYVFKGTVSRS
;
A
#
# COMPACT_ATOMS: atom_id res chain seq x y z
N MET A 1 9.84 -10.27 -40.22
CA MET A 1 9.16 -11.52 -40.65
C MET A 1 7.74 -11.53 -40.12
N LYS A 2 6.83 -12.18 -40.85
CA LYS A 2 5.42 -12.34 -40.50
C LYS A 2 5.22 -13.69 -39.82
N VAL A 3 4.65 -13.69 -38.62
CA VAL A 3 4.30 -14.93 -37.91
C VAL A 3 2.80 -15.00 -37.72
N ILE A 4 2.29 -16.22 -37.59
CA ILE A 4 0.87 -16.49 -37.36
C ILE A 4 0.72 -16.87 -35.89
N ILE A 5 0.04 -16.04 -35.11
CA ILE A 5 -0.28 -16.38 -33.72
C ILE A 5 -1.60 -17.14 -33.70
N VAL A 6 -1.57 -18.36 -33.17
CA VAL A 6 -2.71 -19.25 -33.04
C VAL A 6 -3.19 -19.23 -31.59
N ALA A 7 -4.32 -18.59 -31.33
CA ALA A 7 -4.96 -18.51 -30.03
C ALA A 7 -6.23 -19.37 -30.02
N GLY A 8 -6.08 -20.66 -29.74
CA GLY A 8 -7.18 -21.63 -29.77
C GLY A 8 -7.78 -21.75 -31.18
N ALA A 9 -9.01 -21.26 -31.37
CA ALA A 9 -9.73 -21.29 -32.65
C ALA A 9 -9.54 -20.03 -33.52
N ARG A 10 -8.75 -19.05 -33.06
CA ARG A 10 -8.50 -17.80 -33.78
C ARG A 10 -7.03 -17.70 -34.18
N GLU A 11 -6.79 -17.17 -35.37
CA GLU A 11 -5.44 -16.94 -35.89
C GLU A 11 -5.31 -15.48 -36.30
N PHE A 12 -4.17 -14.86 -36.00
CA PHE A 12 -3.87 -13.50 -36.41
C PHE A 12 -2.42 -13.37 -36.86
N LEU A 13 -2.20 -12.50 -37.85
CA LEU A 13 -0.89 -12.21 -38.42
C LEU A 13 -0.22 -11.10 -37.63
N LEU A 14 1.03 -11.34 -37.22
CA LEU A 14 1.84 -10.37 -36.50
C LEU A 14 3.18 -10.18 -37.21
N GLU A 15 3.55 -8.92 -37.44
CA GLU A 15 4.86 -8.56 -37.97
C GLU A 15 5.86 -8.39 -36.81
N ILE A 16 6.93 -9.18 -36.85
CA ILE A 16 8.00 -9.19 -35.83
C ILE A 16 9.38 -8.99 -36.48
N GLY A 17 10.25 -8.28 -35.79
CA GLY A 17 11.67 -8.15 -36.12
C GLY A 17 12.50 -9.36 -35.66
N LEU A 18 13.68 -9.55 -36.25
CA LEU A 18 14.64 -10.58 -35.79
C LEU A 18 15.18 -10.28 -34.39
N GLN A 19 15.36 -9.00 -34.05
CA GLN A 19 15.83 -8.55 -32.74
C GLN A 19 14.70 -8.16 -31.77
N ASP A 20 13.45 -8.47 -32.13
CA ASP A 20 12.33 -8.18 -31.23
C ASP A 20 12.33 -9.21 -30.09
N PRO A 21 12.42 -8.77 -28.82
CA PRO A 21 12.36 -9.68 -27.69
C PRO A 21 10.97 -10.30 -27.59
N VAL A 22 10.89 -11.55 -27.12
CA VAL A 22 9.62 -12.27 -26.92
C VAL A 22 8.64 -11.46 -26.06
N LEU A 23 9.14 -10.69 -25.09
CA LEU A 23 8.33 -9.82 -24.25
C LEU A 23 7.56 -8.73 -25.03
N ASP A 24 8.19 -8.11 -26.03
CA ASP A 24 7.52 -7.08 -26.84
C ASP A 24 6.48 -7.68 -27.78
N ILE A 25 6.73 -8.91 -28.25
CA ILE A 25 5.76 -9.68 -29.02
C ILE A 25 4.52 -9.97 -28.17
N LYS A 26 4.69 -10.41 -26.92
CA LYS A 26 3.58 -10.58 -25.97
C LYS A 26 2.83 -9.28 -25.68
N ARG A 27 3.53 -8.13 -25.61
CA ARG A 27 2.89 -6.82 -25.44
C ARG A 27 2.02 -6.44 -26.64
N ARG A 28 2.50 -6.69 -27.87
CA ARG A 28 1.70 -6.48 -29.08
C ARG A 28 0.47 -7.40 -29.09
N ILE A 29 0.63 -8.66 -28.70
CA ILE A 29 -0.47 -9.62 -28.53
C ILE A 29 -1.47 -9.15 -27.46
N GLN A 30 -0.99 -8.56 -26.34
CA GLN A 30 -1.85 -7.98 -25.31
C GLN A 30 -2.71 -6.84 -25.87
N GLN A 31 -2.15 -5.98 -26.72
CA GLN A 31 -2.91 -4.88 -27.33
C GLN A 31 -3.96 -5.37 -28.35
N LEU A 32 -3.72 -6.52 -28.99
CA LEU A 32 -4.63 -7.11 -29.97
C LEU A 32 -5.73 -7.96 -29.33
N VAL A 33 -5.39 -8.76 -28.31
CA VAL A 33 -6.27 -9.80 -27.75
C VAL A 33 -6.77 -9.43 -26.34
N GLY A 34 -6.17 -8.43 -25.68
CA GLY A 34 -6.52 -7.99 -24.34
C GLY A 34 -6.03 -8.90 -23.21
N VAL A 35 -5.23 -9.92 -23.51
CA VAL A 35 -4.70 -10.87 -22.51
C VAL A 35 -3.43 -10.30 -21.89
N PRO A 36 -3.29 -10.23 -20.55
CA PRO A 36 -2.07 -9.72 -19.92
C PRO A 36 -0.85 -10.58 -20.27
N VAL A 37 0.30 -9.95 -20.51
CA VAL A 37 1.57 -10.61 -20.88
C VAL A 37 1.95 -11.77 -19.95
N THR A 38 1.65 -11.63 -18.65
CA THR A 38 1.93 -12.63 -17.61
C THR A 38 1.11 -13.92 -17.76
N ALA A 39 -0.05 -13.86 -18.42
CA ALA A 39 -0.90 -15.01 -18.69
C ALA A 39 -0.61 -15.64 -20.07
N GLN A 40 0.18 -14.98 -20.91
CA GLN A 40 0.51 -15.45 -22.25
C GLN A 40 1.71 -16.40 -22.22
N ILE A 41 1.50 -17.63 -22.68
CA ILE A 41 2.57 -18.55 -23.07
C ILE A 41 2.60 -18.57 -24.59
N LEU A 42 3.75 -18.28 -25.18
CA LEU A 42 3.98 -18.49 -26.59
C LEU A 42 4.79 -19.76 -26.74
N ALA A 43 4.35 -20.68 -27.58
CA ALA A 43 5.07 -21.91 -27.87
C ALA A 43 5.15 -22.16 -29.38
N VAL A 44 6.25 -22.75 -29.83
CA VAL A 44 6.45 -23.14 -31.23
C VAL A 44 6.79 -24.61 -31.27
N SER A 45 5.96 -25.41 -31.95
CA SER A 45 6.13 -26.87 -32.00
C SER A 45 6.25 -27.51 -30.60
N GLY A 46 5.52 -26.96 -29.61
CA GLY A 46 5.57 -27.40 -28.21
C GLY A 46 6.69 -26.79 -27.35
N TRP A 47 7.56 -25.94 -27.90
CA TRP A 47 8.64 -25.28 -27.16
C TRP A 47 8.22 -23.88 -26.70
N GLU A 48 8.16 -23.64 -25.38
CA GLU A 48 7.84 -22.33 -24.82
C GLU A 48 8.94 -21.30 -25.14
N LEU A 49 8.54 -20.14 -25.66
CA LEU A 49 9.41 -18.98 -25.88
C LEU A 49 9.59 -18.22 -24.56
N VAL A 50 10.85 -17.98 -24.20
CA VAL A 50 11.25 -17.30 -22.97
C VAL A 50 11.33 -15.79 -23.19
N ASP A 51 10.74 -15.00 -22.28
CA ASP A 51 10.59 -13.54 -22.38
C ASP A 51 11.91 -12.75 -22.49
N GLY A 52 13.03 -13.34 -22.04
CA GLY A 52 14.36 -12.72 -22.04
C GLY A 52 15.20 -12.99 -23.28
N LEU A 53 14.66 -13.71 -24.27
CA LEU A 53 15.35 -14.05 -25.52
C LEU A 53 14.66 -13.36 -26.71
N ASP A 54 15.40 -13.15 -27.79
CA ASP A 54 14.90 -12.56 -29.03
C ASP A 54 14.65 -13.61 -30.12
N MET A 55 14.25 -13.21 -31.31
CA MET A 55 13.94 -14.14 -32.40
C MET A 55 15.20 -14.68 -33.10
N GLU A 56 16.37 -14.07 -32.92
CA GLU A 56 17.65 -14.63 -33.41
C GLU A 56 18.02 -15.88 -32.60
N ASP A 57 17.66 -15.93 -31.32
CA ASP A 57 17.85 -17.10 -30.45
C ASP A 57 16.93 -18.29 -30.79
N TYR A 58 15.85 -18.08 -31.56
CA TYR A 58 14.90 -19.12 -31.97
C TYR A 58 14.87 -19.30 -33.50
N PRO A 59 15.87 -19.99 -34.10
CA PRO A 59 15.93 -20.22 -35.55
C PRO A 59 14.77 -21.07 -36.09
N ILE A 60 13.98 -21.69 -35.20
CA ILE A 60 12.72 -22.38 -35.53
C ILE A 60 11.60 -21.39 -35.93
N VAL A 61 11.73 -20.11 -35.57
CA VAL A 61 10.77 -19.05 -35.90
C VAL A 61 11.19 -18.35 -37.18
N ILE A 62 10.57 -18.76 -38.30
CA ILE A 62 10.74 -18.18 -39.63
C ILE A 62 9.45 -17.48 -40.11
N ASP A 63 9.50 -16.82 -41.26
CA ASP A 63 8.33 -16.23 -41.90
C ASP A 63 7.24 -17.29 -42.18
N GLY A 64 6.01 -17.02 -41.75
CA GLY A 64 4.87 -17.95 -41.80
C GLY A 64 4.78 -18.93 -40.62
N THR A 65 5.70 -18.89 -39.66
CA THR A 65 5.68 -19.81 -38.50
C THR A 65 4.45 -19.60 -37.65
N ARG A 66 3.85 -20.72 -37.22
CA ARG A 66 2.68 -20.74 -36.34
C ARG A 66 3.16 -20.79 -34.90
N ILE A 67 2.90 -19.72 -34.15
CA ILE A 67 3.19 -19.62 -32.72
C ILE A 67 1.88 -19.86 -31.97
N GLU A 68 1.84 -20.89 -31.15
CA GLU A 68 0.70 -21.23 -30.31
C GLU A 68 0.70 -20.31 -29.08
N LEU A 69 -0.33 -19.48 -28.98
CA LEU A 69 -0.64 -18.73 -27.77
C LEU A 69 -1.47 -19.62 -26.84
N THR A 70 -0.80 -20.19 -25.85
CA THR A 70 -1.47 -20.87 -24.73
C THR A 70 -1.67 -19.86 -23.60
N ILE A 71 -2.92 -19.61 -23.22
CA ILE A 71 -3.19 -18.79 -22.05
C ILE A 71 -3.02 -19.70 -20.83
N LYS A 72 -2.00 -19.44 -19.99
CA LYS A 72 -1.79 -20.18 -18.74
C LYS A 72 -3.04 -19.91 -17.89
N PRO A 73 -3.88 -20.91 -17.58
CA PRO A 73 -4.95 -20.71 -16.63
C PRO A 73 -4.29 -20.53 -15.28
N MET A 74 -4.18 -19.29 -14.83
CA MET A 74 -4.18 -19.04 -13.39
C MET A 74 -5.57 -19.53 -12.94
N MET A 75 -5.67 -20.78 -12.47
CA MET A 75 -6.97 -21.38 -12.15
C MET A 75 -7.69 -20.62 -11.02
N PRO A 76 -9.03 -20.72 -10.91
CA PRO A 76 -10.00 -20.51 -11.99
C PRO A 76 -11.17 -19.60 -11.51
N ALA A 77 -11.82 -18.83 -12.38
CA ALA A 77 -13.13 -19.24 -12.88
C ALA A 77 -13.44 -18.63 -14.25
N PHE A 78 -13.48 -19.54 -15.24
CA PHE A 78 -14.40 -19.59 -16.38
C PHE A 78 -14.62 -18.33 -17.22
N SER A 79 -14.06 -18.39 -18.42
CA SER A 79 -14.70 -17.84 -19.62
C SER A 79 -16.13 -18.38 -19.76
N SER A 80 -17.12 -17.49 -19.79
CA SER A 80 -18.36 -17.60 -20.58
C SER A 80 -19.14 -16.29 -20.47
N TYR A 81 -19.27 -15.58 -21.58
CA TYR A 81 -20.07 -14.36 -21.71
C TYR A 81 -21.51 -14.58 -21.21
N CYS A 82 -21.93 -13.90 -20.13
CA CYS A 82 -23.23 -13.21 -19.91
C CYS A 82 -23.49 -12.88 -18.42
N GLY A 83 -22.47 -12.39 -17.68
CA GLY A 83 -22.59 -12.11 -16.25
C GLY A 83 -22.02 -10.78 -15.78
N MET A 84 -21.24 -10.08 -16.63
CA MET A 84 -20.69 -8.77 -16.26
C MET A 84 -21.82 -7.77 -16.11
N ILE A 85 -21.99 -7.31 -14.88
CA ILE A 85 -22.91 -6.28 -14.50
C ILE A 85 -22.11 -5.03 -14.17
N GLN A 86 -22.57 -3.89 -14.66
CA GLN A 86 -22.05 -2.62 -14.19
C GLN A 86 -22.73 -2.28 -12.87
N ILE A 87 -21.97 -1.98 -11.83
CA ILE A 87 -22.50 -1.54 -10.54
C ILE A 87 -22.02 -0.13 -10.22
N ILE A 88 -22.81 0.60 -9.42
CA ILE A 88 -22.51 1.96 -9.00
C ILE A 88 -21.91 1.90 -7.60
N VAL A 89 -20.67 2.34 -7.47
CA VAL A 89 -19.96 2.41 -6.20
C VAL A 89 -19.98 3.85 -5.69
N LYS A 90 -20.72 4.07 -4.61
CA LYS A 90 -20.96 5.41 -4.03
C LYS A 90 -20.08 5.64 -2.82
N PHE A 91 -19.15 6.57 -2.96
CA PHE A 91 -18.34 7.12 -1.87
C PHE A 91 -19.02 8.37 -1.29
N SER A 92 -18.56 8.81 -0.11
CA SER A 92 -19.10 10.00 0.56
C SER A 92 -19.02 11.30 -0.27
N ALA A 93 -18.12 11.39 -1.24
CA ALA A 93 -17.90 12.60 -2.05
C ALA A 93 -17.95 12.36 -3.57
N ARG A 94 -18.07 11.11 -4.04
CA ARG A 94 -18.03 10.76 -5.46
C ARG A 94 -18.71 9.42 -5.74
N GLN A 95 -19.04 9.15 -6.99
CA GLN A 95 -19.58 7.88 -7.47
C GLN A 95 -18.76 7.41 -8.67
N ILE A 96 -18.47 6.11 -8.74
CA ILE A 96 -17.78 5.50 -9.88
C ILE A 96 -18.54 4.25 -10.32
N ASN A 97 -18.48 3.94 -11.61
CA ASN A 97 -19.06 2.73 -12.16
C ASN A 97 -17.97 1.67 -12.29
N ILE A 98 -18.22 0.45 -11.82
CA ILE A 98 -17.27 -0.66 -11.88
C ILE A 98 -17.95 -1.86 -12.53
N GLU A 99 -17.25 -2.54 -13.44
CA GLU A 99 -17.70 -3.79 -14.04
C GLU A 99 -17.28 -4.98 -13.16
N VAL A 100 -18.27 -5.75 -12.72
CA VAL A 100 -18.10 -6.91 -11.83
C VAL A 100 -18.90 -8.08 -12.35
N ASP A 101 -18.45 -9.29 -12.02
CA ASP A 101 -19.22 -10.48 -12.32
C ASP A 101 -20.25 -10.76 -11.22
N ARG A 102 -21.42 -11.32 -11.57
CA ARG A 102 -22.40 -11.80 -10.59
C ARG A 102 -21.82 -12.91 -9.67
N THR A 103 -20.82 -13.64 -10.15
CA THR A 103 -20.07 -14.64 -9.37
C THR A 103 -18.86 -14.06 -8.66
N ASP A 104 -18.56 -12.76 -8.79
CA ASP A 104 -17.51 -12.15 -7.99
C ASP A 104 -17.87 -12.24 -6.51
N THR A 105 -16.86 -12.38 -5.67
CA THR A 105 -17.01 -12.34 -4.21
C THR A 105 -16.94 -10.91 -3.71
N VAL A 106 -17.44 -10.67 -2.50
CA VAL A 106 -17.29 -9.38 -1.81
C VAL A 106 -15.81 -8.95 -1.72
N ARG A 107 -14.89 -9.90 -1.51
CA ARG A 107 -13.45 -9.63 -1.52
C ARG A 107 -12.94 -9.19 -2.89
N SER A 108 -13.33 -9.87 -3.96
CA SER A 108 -13.00 -9.50 -5.34
C SER A 108 -13.46 -8.06 -5.65
N LEU A 109 -14.67 -7.71 -5.22
CA LEU A 109 -15.20 -6.34 -5.34
C LEU A 109 -14.35 -5.31 -4.58
N LYS A 110 -13.95 -5.58 -3.32
CA LYS A 110 -13.06 -4.67 -2.56
C LYS A 110 -11.70 -4.50 -3.24
N GLU A 111 -11.14 -5.56 -3.82
CA GLU A 111 -9.88 -5.51 -4.59
C GLU A 111 -10.03 -4.65 -5.85
N LYS A 112 -11.12 -4.80 -6.60
CA LYS A 112 -11.41 -3.94 -7.76
C LYS A 112 -11.54 -2.47 -7.36
N ILE A 113 -12.28 -2.18 -6.29
CA ILE A 113 -12.41 -0.81 -5.76
C ILE A 113 -11.03 -0.26 -5.33
N HIS A 114 -10.18 -1.08 -4.73
CA HIS A 114 -8.82 -0.69 -4.37
C HIS A 114 -7.96 -0.30 -5.58
N ILE A 115 -8.04 -1.06 -6.67
CA ILE A 115 -7.30 -0.78 -7.90
C ILE A 115 -7.80 0.51 -8.56
N PHE A 116 -9.12 0.73 -8.60
CA PHE A 116 -9.70 1.92 -9.24
C PHE A 116 -9.51 3.21 -8.42
N ASP A 117 -9.65 3.12 -7.10
CA ASP A 117 -9.73 4.31 -6.24
C ASP A 117 -8.45 4.53 -5.40
N GLY A 118 -7.59 3.52 -5.29
CA GLY A 118 -6.40 3.52 -4.42
C GLY A 118 -6.72 3.34 -2.93
N THR A 119 -8.00 3.16 -2.57
CA THR A 119 -8.44 3.04 -1.18
C THR A 119 -8.02 1.69 -0.59
N PRO A 120 -7.49 1.59 0.65
CA PRO A 120 -7.10 0.31 1.26
C PRO A 120 -8.31 -0.60 1.57
N ILE A 121 -8.27 -1.86 1.13
CA ILE A 121 -9.31 -2.89 1.35
C ILE A 121 -9.72 -3.00 2.82
N LYS A 122 -8.75 -3.00 3.74
CA LYS A 122 -8.97 -3.13 5.20
C LYS A 122 -9.82 -1.99 5.81
N ARG A 123 -9.98 -0.88 5.09
CA ARG A 123 -10.75 0.29 5.54
C ARG A 123 -12.11 0.39 4.87
N MET A 124 -12.39 -0.46 3.89
CA MET A 124 -13.65 -0.46 3.16
C MET A 124 -14.68 -1.32 3.90
N SER A 125 -15.81 -0.70 4.26
CA SER A 125 -17.05 -1.41 4.52
C SER A 125 -18.01 -1.14 3.36
N LEU A 126 -18.48 -2.20 2.72
CA LEU A 126 -19.40 -2.14 1.59
C LEU A 126 -20.82 -2.39 2.10
N PHE A 127 -21.79 -1.60 1.62
CA PHE A 127 -23.19 -1.72 2.01
C PHE A 127 -24.07 -1.77 0.77
N PHE A 128 -25.02 -2.71 0.76
CA PHE A 128 -26.04 -2.83 -0.28
C PHE A 128 -27.42 -2.87 0.36
N SER A 129 -28.33 -1.99 -0.07
CA SER A 129 -29.69 -1.88 0.48
C SER A 129 -29.76 -1.78 2.02
N GLY A 130 -28.75 -1.15 2.64
CA GLY A 130 -28.63 -1.03 4.10
C GLY A 130 -28.03 -2.24 4.82
N VAL A 131 -27.67 -3.31 4.12
CA VAL A 131 -26.99 -4.50 4.65
C VAL A 131 -25.48 -4.38 4.43
N GLU A 132 -24.67 -4.59 5.47
CA GLU A 132 -23.19 -4.66 5.34
C GLU A 132 -22.82 -5.98 4.66
N LEU A 133 -21.94 -5.90 3.66
CA LEU A 133 -21.36 -7.07 3.00
C LEU A 133 -20.13 -7.53 3.80
N ASP A 134 -20.36 -8.22 4.93
CA ASP A 134 -19.30 -8.66 5.84
C ASP A 134 -18.66 -10.01 5.42
N GLU A 135 -19.41 -10.85 4.70
CA GLU A 135 -18.90 -12.15 4.26
C GLU A 135 -18.04 -12.03 2.98
N ASP A 136 -16.73 -11.91 3.16
CA ASP A 136 -15.73 -11.74 2.09
C ASP A 136 -15.77 -12.82 0.99
N PHE A 137 -16.20 -14.04 1.33
CA PHE A 137 -16.25 -15.19 0.42
C PHE A 137 -17.63 -15.42 -0.21
N ARG A 138 -18.64 -14.64 0.17
CA ARG A 138 -19.98 -14.75 -0.42
C ARG A 138 -20.01 -14.03 -1.77
N ASN A 139 -20.74 -14.60 -2.73
CA ASN A 139 -20.91 -14.06 -4.07
C ASN A 139 -21.84 -12.84 -4.08
N LEU A 140 -21.63 -11.89 -5.00
CA LEU A 140 -22.48 -10.71 -5.15
C LEU A 140 -23.93 -11.08 -5.51
N SER A 141 -24.12 -12.13 -6.33
CA SER A 141 -25.44 -12.65 -6.67
C SER A 141 -26.26 -13.16 -5.47
N GLU A 142 -25.60 -13.70 -4.44
CA GLU A 142 -26.29 -14.15 -3.21
C GLU A 142 -26.84 -13.00 -2.37
N TYR A 143 -26.26 -11.81 -2.50
CA TYR A 143 -26.78 -10.58 -1.90
C TYR A 143 -27.87 -9.90 -2.74
N GLY A 144 -28.23 -10.47 -3.90
CA GLY A 144 -29.18 -9.86 -4.83
C GLY A 144 -28.61 -8.64 -5.56
N ILE A 145 -27.29 -8.58 -5.74
CA ILE A 145 -26.63 -7.49 -6.47
C ILE A 145 -26.76 -7.75 -7.97
N HIS A 146 -27.28 -6.75 -8.67
CA HIS A 146 -27.59 -6.79 -10.11
C HIS A 146 -27.02 -5.58 -10.84
N GLU A 147 -27.26 -5.50 -12.15
CA GLU A 147 -26.86 -4.35 -12.96
C GLU A 147 -27.45 -3.05 -12.40
N PHE A 148 -26.62 -2.01 -12.38
CA PHE A 148 -26.86 -0.69 -11.80
C PHE A 148 -27.18 -0.68 -10.30
N SER A 149 -26.86 -1.75 -9.58
CA SER A 149 -26.99 -1.77 -8.12
C SER A 149 -26.05 -0.74 -7.48
N GLU A 150 -26.58 0.01 -6.51
CA GLU A 150 -25.82 0.99 -5.74
C GLU A 150 -25.20 0.35 -4.50
N ILE A 151 -23.86 0.28 -4.48
CA ILE A 151 -23.08 -0.16 -3.32
C ILE A 151 -22.46 1.06 -2.67
N VAL A 152 -22.81 1.31 -1.41
CA VAL A 152 -22.26 2.42 -0.63
C VAL A 152 -20.97 1.97 0.04
N VAL A 153 -19.89 2.69 -0.21
CA VAL A 153 -18.59 2.46 0.42
C VAL A 153 -18.43 3.43 1.56
N PHE A 154 -18.40 2.91 2.77
CA PHE A 154 -17.93 3.63 3.93
C PHE A 154 -16.46 3.34 4.14
N LEU A 155 -15.67 4.40 4.10
CA LEU A 155 -14.32 4.33 4.61
C LEU A 155 -14.42 4.43 6.12
N LYS A 156 -14.09 3.35 6.82
CA LYS A 156 -13.76 3.48 8.24
C LYS A 156 -12.57 4.41 8.28
N THR A 157 -12.82 5.66 8.68
CA THR A 157 -11.79 6.59 9.06
C THR A 157 -11.07 5.90 10.20
N MET A 158 -10.01 5.19 9.85
CA MET A 158 -8.87 5.15 10.72
C MET A 158 -8.44 6.61 10.76
N THR A 159 -9.08 7.40 11.64
CA THR A 159 -8.28 8.30 12.46
C THR A 159 -7.02 7.51 12.72
N ARG A 160 -5.88 8.06 12.36
CA ARG A 160 -4.63 7.55 12.88
C ARG A 160 -4.66 7.80 14.40
N ILE A 161 -5.58 7.17 15.12
CA ILE A 161 -5.19 6.43 16.30
C ILE A 161 -4.23 5.39 15.71
N ARG A 162 -2.99 5.84 15.48
CA ARG A 162 -1.84 4.98 15.72
C ARG A 162 -2.26 4.32 17.02
N ASP A 163 -2.50 3.01 17.04
CA ASP A 163 -2.41 2.28 18.29
C ASP A 163 -1.15 2.86 18.95
N ASP A 164 -1.32 3.70 19.98
CA ASP A 164 -0.17 4.27 20.65
C ASP A 164 0.51 3.02 21.18
N PRO A 165 1.71 2.66 20.68
CA PRO A 165 2.40 1.49 21.18
C PRO A 165 2.44 1.67 22.70
N PRO A 166 2.11 0.61 23.47
CA PRO A 166 1.80 0.73 24.90
C PRO A 166 2.80 1.66 25.55
N SER A 167 2.36 2.88 25.89
CA SER A 167 3.30 3.93 26.26
C SER A 167 3.95 3.50 27.57
N ARG A 168 5.25 3.26 27.52
CA ARG A 168 6.02 2.84 28.68
C ARG A 168 6.22 4.07 29.55
N LYS A 169 5.89 3.95 30.84
CA LYS A 169 6.31 4.95 31.82
C LYS A 169 7.82 4.85 31.97
N LEU A 170 8.50 5.98 31.79
CA LEU A 170 9.92 6.15 31.97
C LEU A 170 10.14 7.01 33.22
N SER A 171 10.99 6.53 34.12
CA SER A 171 11.60 7.32 35.18
C SER A 171 12.92 7.86 34.65
N ILE A 172 12.98 9.16 34.37
CA ILE A 172 14.18 9.85 33.85
C ILE A 172 14.71 10.82 34.90
N VAL A 173 16.01 11.13 34.85
CA VAL A 173 16.63 12.10 35.77
C VAL A 173 17.09 13.32 34.98
N VAL A 174 16.52 14.47 35.28
CA VAL A 174 16.89 15.74 34.65
C VAL A 174 18.01 16.37 35.48
N GLN A 175 19.22 16.36 34.93
CA GLN A 175 20.42 16.97 35.52
C GLN A 175 20.57 18.38 34.99
N THR A 176 20.54 19.35 35.88
CA THR A 176 20.74 20.74 35.52
C THR A 176 22.22 21.10 35.55
N SER A 177 22.64 22.13 34.83
CA SER A 177 24.03 22.60 34.89
C SER A 177 24.33 23.32 36.21
N SER A 178 25.59 23.50 36.59
CA SER A 178 25.93 24.26 37.82
C SER A 178 25.40 25.70 37.78
N CYS A 179 25.27 26.28 36.59
CA CYS A 179 24.67 27.61 36.38
C CYS A 179 23.13 27.61 36.45
N LEU A 180 22.50 26.45 36.37
CA LEU A 180 21.05 26.25 36.40
C LEU A 180 20.72 25.38 37.62
N LEU A 181 20.27 25.97 38.74
CA LEU A 181 19.91 25.20 39.94
C LEU A 181 21.06 24.37 40.54
N ASN A 182 22.31 24.83 40.42
CA ASN A 182 23.46 24.29 41.15
C ASN A 182 23.67 22.77 40.99
N ALA A 183 23.52 22.26 39.76
CA ALA A 183 23.64 20.83 39.42
C ALA A 183 22.61 19.89 40.08
N ALA A 184 21.39 20.39 40.31
CA ALA A 184 20.29 19.58 40.82
C ALA A 184 19.95 18.41 39.89
N CYS A 185 19.66 17.26 40.50
CA CYS A 185 19.13 16.07 39.83
C CYS A 185 17.63 15.95 40.14
N ILE A 186 16.79 16.17 39.15
CA ILE A 186 15.33 16.17 39.31
C ILE A 186 14.79 14.87 38.70
N PRO A 187 14.27 13.93 39.52
CA PRO A 187 13.59 12.76 38.99
C PRO A 187 12.25 13.18 38.37
N LEU A 188 11.96 12.64 37.19
CA LEU A 188 10.75 12.93 36.46
C LEU A 188 10.18 11.65 35.84
N GLU A 189 8.89 11.42 36.06
CA GLU A 189 8.16 10.30 35.46
C GLU A 189 7.33 10.80 34.26
N MET A 190 7.64 10.30 33.07
CA MET A 190 6.94 10.65 31.83
C MET A 190 6.73 9.44 30.95
N LYS A 191 5.84 9.53 29.96
CA LYS A 191 5.66 8.47 28.97
C LYS A 191 6.74 8.59 27.89
N ASP A 192 7.16 7.47 27.34
CA ASP A 192 8.04 7.43 26.17
C ASP A 192 7.41 8.12 24.93
N SER A 193 6.07 8.15 24.85
CA SER A 193 5.31 8.92 23.83
C SER A 193 5.30 10.42 24.04
N SER A 194 5.63 10.92 25.23
CA SER A 194 5.63 12.36 25.53
C SER A 194 6.69 13.10 24.72
N THR A 195 6.36 14.30 24.27
CA THR A 195 7.30 15.17 23.54
C THR A 195 8.24 15.88 24.50
N VAL A 196 9.38 16.33 23.98
CA VAL A 196 10.33 17.17 24.73
C VAL A 196 9.66 18.51 25.12
N ASN A 197 8.76 19.03 24.28
CA ASN A 197 7.94 20.19 24.64
C ASN A 197 7.03 19.90 25.84
N ASP A 198 6.37 18.73 25.89
CA ASP A 198 5.54 18.36 27.04
C ASP A 198 6.37 18.27 28.33
N MET A 199 7.59 17.73 28.24
CA MET A 199 8.54 17.68 29.35
C MET A 199 8.92 19.08 29.83
N ARG A 200 9.25 19.97 28.89
CA ARG A 200 9.54 21.39 29.17
C ARG A 200 8.35 22.05 29.89
N GLN A 201 7.14 21.91 29.36
CA GLN A 201 5.94 22.47 29.96
C GLN A 201 5.66 21.89 31.35
N LEU A 202 5.94 20.61 31.58
CA LEU A 202 5.79 19.99 32.90
C LEU A 202 6.79 20.55 33.92
N LEU A 203 8.05 20.76 33.51
CA LEU A 203 9.08 21.36 34.36
C LEU A 203 8.80 22.83 34.68
N LEU A 204 8.28 23.59 33.70
CA LEU A 204 7.82 24.97 33.88
C LEU A 204 6.58 25.04 34.78
N SER A 205 5.59 24.17 34.54
CA SER A 205 4.35 24.09 35.30
C SER A 205 4.60 23.75 36.77
N ARG A 206 5.54 22.83 37.04
CA ARG A 206 5.98 22.51 38.41
C ARG A 206 6.89 23.57 39.04
N LYS A 207 7.17 24.68 38.34
CA LYS A 207 8.11 25.75 38.75
C LYS A 207 9.49 25.21 39.12
N ILE A 208 9.88 24.08 38.53
CA ILE A 208 11.18 23.46 38.76
C ILE A 208 12.24 24.23 37.98
N LEU A 209 11.93 24.60 36.73
CA LEU A 209 12.79 25.44 35.91
C LEU A 209 12.20 26.87 35.79
N PRO A 210 13.04 27.93 35.77
CA PRO A 210 12.60 29.29 35.44
C PRO A 210 12.00 29.39 34.04
N GLN A 211 11.38 30.53 33.69
CA GLN A 211 10.88 30.75 32.32
C GLN A 211 12.00 31.31 31.42
N ASP A 212 13.02 30.50 31.12
CA ASP A 212 14.04 30.83 30.11
C ASP A 212 14.06 29.80 28.97
N ASP A 213 14.85 30.10 27.94
CA ASP A 213 15.22 29.16 26.91
C ASP A 213 16.20 28.09 27.43
N TYR A 214 15.79 26.83 27.33
CA TYR A 214 16.59 25.68 27.71
C TYR A 214 16.79 24.70 26.57
N LEU A 215 17.94 24.04 26.59
CA LEU A 215 18.29 22.94 25.71
C LEU A 215 18.36 21.66 26.54
N PHE A 216 17.65 20.65 26.07
CA PHE A 216 17.73 19.30 26.61
C PHE A 216 18.74 18.51 25.78
N ILE A 217 19.64 17.79 26.44
CA ILE A 217 20.68 17.00 25.80
C ILE A 217 20.62 15.57 26.34
N HIS A 218 20.57 14.60 25.44
CA HIS A 218 20.57 13.18 25.74
C HIS A 218 21.66 12.48 24.92
N LYS A 219 22.54 11.68 25.57
CA LYS A 219 23.63 10.95 24.88
C LYS A 219 24.40 11.83 23.88
N GLN A 220 24.80 13.04 24.31
CA GLN A 220 25.50 14.07 23.51
C GLN A 220 24.72 14.64 22.31
N ARG A 221 23.40 14.41 22.22
CA ARG A 221 22.53 14.95 21.18
C ARG A 221 21.54 15.94 21.75
N ILE A 222 21.41 17.09 21.09
CA ILE A 222 20.39 18.08 21.43
C ILE A 222 19.02 17.52 21.07
N MET A 223 18.14 17.47 22.05
CA MET A 223 16.77 16.99 21.88
C MET A 223 15.92 18.08 21.23
N ARG A 224 15.12 17.69 20.23
CA ARG A 224 14.18 18.57 19.53
C ARG A 224 12.84 18.58 20.26
N ASP A 225 12.26 19.76 20.43
CA ASP A 225 10.97 19.96 21.10
C ASP A 225 9.81 19.22 20.41
N SER A 226 9.85 19.10 19.08
CA SER A 226 8.81 18.44 18.27
C SER A 226 8.90 16.91 18.24
N CYS A 227 9.92 16.31 18.86
CA CYS A 227 10.14 14.88 18.87
C CYS A 227 9.85 14.29 20.26
N SER A 228 9.43 13.02 20.31
CA SER A 228 9.16 12.29 21.55
C SER A 228 10.43 11.77 22.22
N LEU A 229 10.35 11.46 23.52
CA LEU A 229 11.44 10.83 24.27
C LEU A 229 11.89 9.51 23.60
N ARG A 230 10.93 8.70 23.12
CA ARG A 230 11.24 7.49 22.33
C ARG A 230 12.04 7.77 21.05
N TRP A 231 11.80 8.89 20.38
CA TRP A 231 12.54 9.27 19.16
C TRP A 231 14.00 9.59 19.47
N HIS A 232 14.26 10.12 20.66
CA HIS A 232 15.61 10.40 21.18
C HIS A 232 16.28 9.19 21.84
N GLY A 233 15.62 8.02 21.84
CA GLY A 233 16.13 6.78 22.42
C GLY A 233 16.35 6.87 23.93
N VAL A 234 15.47 7.58 24.63
CA VAL A 234 15.48 7.70 26.10
C VAL A 234 14.87 6.44 26.70
N ASP A 235 15.64 5.74 27.52
CA ASP A 235 15.22 4.53 28.22
C ASP A 235 14.89 4.81 29.70
N ASN A 236 14.31 3.83 30.38
CA ASN A 236 13.97 3.95 31.80
C ASN A 236 15.25 3.99 32.66
N GLY A 237 15.43 5.06 33.43
CA GLY A 237 16.62 5.32 34.24
C GLY A 237 17.66 6.23 33.57
N ASP A 238 17.41 6.68 32.33
CA ASP A 238 18.35 7.58 31.64
C ASP A 238 18.36 9.00 32.22
N SER A 239 19.53 9.64 32.14
CA SER A 239 19.75 11.03 32.57
C SER A 239 19.71 11.98 31.37
N LEU A 240 18.97 13.08 31.52
CA LEU A 240 18.88 14.18 30.56
C LEU A 240 19.58 15.41 31.12
N TYR A 241 20.42 16.05 30.32
CA TYR A 241 21.11 17.28 30.73
C TYR A 241 20.37 18.52 30.25
N VAL A 242 20.25 19.52 31.12
CA VAL A 242 19.60 20.79 30.81
C VAL A 242 20.59 21.94 30.87
N PHE A 243 20.66 22.69 29.78
CA PHE A 243 21.48 23.89 29.67
C PHE A 243 20.61 25.10 29.34
N LYS A 244 20.94 26.26 29.91
CA LYS A 244 20.32 27.53 29.53
C LYS A 244 20.93 28.02 28.22
N GLY A 245 20.10 28.31 27.22
CA GLY A 245 20.53 28.83 25.92
C GLY A 245 19.57 28.50 24.78
N THR A 246 19.80 29.13 23.63
CA THR A 246 19.12 28.86 22.36
C THR A 246 20.12 28.36 21.33
N VAL A 247 19.70 27.45 20.44
CA VAL A 247 20.51 27.04 19.29
C VAL A 247 20.06 27.89 18.10
N SER A 248 20.82 28.95 17.79
CA SER A 248 20.67 29.66 16.52
C SER A 248 21.44 28.89 15.44
N ARG A 249 20.75 28.38 14.42
CA ARG A 249 21.40 27.97 13.17
C ARG A 249 21.66 29.23 12.35
N SER A 250 22.93 29.60 12.23
CA SER A 250 23.41 30.56 11.23
C SER A 250 23.29 30.00 9.82
#